data_AF-A0A933EDK7-F1
#
_entry.id   AF-A0A933EDK7-F1
#
_cell.length_a   1.000
_cell.length_b   1.000
_cell.length_c   1.000
_cell.angle_alpha   90.00
_cell.angle_beta   90.00
_cell.angle_gamma   90.00
#
_symmetry.space_group_name_H-M   'P 1'
#
loop_
_entity.id
_entity.type
_entity.pdbx_description
1 polymer ?
#
loop_
_entity_poly.entity_id
_entity_poly.type
_entity_poly.pdbx_seq_one_letter_code
_entity_poly.pdbx_strand_id
1 'polypeptide(L)'
;KHFRIEMTEESLRYERDEARISQEAALDGLYVIRTSVSPAELGADAAVRAYKRLSAVERAFRSFKAVDLKIQPIYHRLADRVRAHVLLCMLAYYVEWHMRRALAPLLFDDHAPPPAPQSPVASARRSAAAEAKARHKQLEDGTPVQSFQTLLKDLATLAKNRVRSKAADAGAFDMLTTPTPLQQRAFALLGVSPRLERV
;
A
#
# COMPACT_ATOMS: atom_id res chain seq x y z
N LYS A 1 -36.65 5.04 -2.33
CA LYS A 1 -36.15 6.28 -2.97
C LYS A 1 -36.94 6.63 -4.24
N HIS A 2 -37.22 5.67 -5.13
CA HIS A 2 -37.88 5.90 -6.44
C HIS A 2 -39.36 5.53 -6.49
N PHE A 3 -39.96 5.24 -5.35
CA PHE A 3 -41.35 4.81 -5.26
C PHE A 3 -42.06 5.67 -4.23
N ARG A 4 -43.28 6.09 -4.56
CA ARG A 4 -44.24 6.57 -3.57
C ARG A 4 -45.03 5.37 -3.12
N ILE A 5 -45.07 5.17 -1.82
CA ILE A 5 -45.71 4.02 -1.20
C ILE A 5 -46.78 4.56 -0.27
N GLU A 6 -47.99 4.09 -0.47
CA GLU A 6 -49.12 4.32 0.42
C GLU A 6 -49.49 2.98 1.06
N MET A 7 -49.44 2.94 2.39
CA MET A 7 -49.79 1.77 3.19
C MET A 7 -50.94 2.12 4.12
N THR A 8 -51.95 1.25 4.10
CA THR A 8 -53.11 1.22 5.02
C THR A 8 -53.14 -0.16 5.68
N GLU A 9 -54.02 -0.37 6.67
CA GLU A 9 -54.12 -1.66 7.37
C GLU A 9 -54.50 -2.84 6.45
N GLU A 10 -55.23 -2.56 5.36
CA GLU A 10 -55.73 -3.59 4.44
C GLU A 10 -55.11 -3.52 3.03
N SER A 11 -54.32 -2.49 2.72
CA SER A 11 -53.73 -2.35 1.38
C SER A 11 -52.37 -1.67 1.34
N LEU A 12 -51.55 -2.13 0.41
CA LEU A 12 -50.26 -1.55 0.02
C LEU A 12 -50.37 -1.14 -1.46
N ARG A 13 -50.24 0.16 -1.73
CA ARG A 13 -50.09 0.69 -3.08
C ARG A 13 -48.70 1.29 -3.23
N TYR A 14 -48.09 1.07 -4.38
CA TYR A 14 -46.85 1.73 -4.74
C TYR A 14 -46.90 2.18 -6.19
N GLU A 15 -46.37 3.37 -6.44
CA GLU A 15 -46.16 3.91 -7.77
C GLU A 15 -44.70 4.34 -7.93
N ARG A 16 -44.18 4.26 -9.15
CA ARG A 16 -42.85 4.81 -9.45
C ARG A 16 -42.94 6.33 -9.47
N ASP A 17 -42.03 6.99 -8.78
CA ASP A 17 -41.90 8.44 -8.83
C ASP A 17 -41.08 8.82 -10.09
N GLU A 18 -41.75 8.83 -11.24
CA GLU A 18 -41.14 9.08 -12.55
C GLU A 18 -40.39 10.42 -12.61
N ALA A 19 -40.86 11.44 -11.88
CA ALA A 19 -40.18 12.74 -11.79
C ALA A 19 -38.85 12.66 -11.01
N ARG A 20 -38.82 11.83 -9.97
CA ARG A 20 -37.60 11.62 -9.17
C ARG A 20 -36.61 10.69 -9.86
N ILE A 21 -37.13 9.70 -10.60
CA ILE A 21 -36.34 8.84 -11.49
C ILE A 21 -35.71 9.69 -12.61
N SER A 22 -36.46 10.59 -13.25
CA SER A 22 -35.92 11.42 -14.33
C SER A 22 -34.88 12.44 -13.84
N GLN A 23 -35.06 13.03 -12.65
CA GLN A 23 -34.04 13.88 -12.03
C GLN A 23 -32.74 13.12 -11.73
N GLU A 24 -32.84 11.89 -11.24
CA GLU A 24 -31.66 11.08 -10.93
C GLU A 24 -30.99 10.57 -12.21
N ALA A 25 -31.77 10.16 -13.21
CA ALA A 25 -31.28 9.80 -14.54
C ALA A 25 -30.60 10.97 -15.26
N ALA A 26 -31.04 12.22 -15.03
CA ALA A 26 -30.34 13.40 -15.54
C ALA A 26 -28.95 13.61 -14.92
N LEU A 27 -28.70 13.00 -13.75
CA LEU A 27 -27.41 12.99 -13.07
C LEU A 27 -26.67 11.66 -13.26
N ASP A 28 -27.23 10.69 -14.00
CA ASP A 28 -26.57 9.42 -14.25
C ASP A 28 -25.28 9.63 -15.04
N GLY A 29 -24.19 9.10 -14.52
CA GLY A 29 -22.84 9.30 -15.05
C GLY A 29 -22.12 10.54 -14.52
N LEU A 30 -22.77 11.41 -13.73
CA LEU A 30 -22.12 12.51 -13.04
C LEU A 30 -21.63 12.09 -11.66
N TYR A 31 -20.35 12.32 -11.39
CA TYR A 31 -19.76 12.10 -10.09
C TYR A 31 -19.65 13.41 -9.31
N VAL A 32 -20.53 13.60 -8.31
CA VAL A 32 -20.58 14.85 -7.52
C VAL A 32 -19.86 14.66 -6.19
N ILE A 33 -18.86 15.52 -5.94
CA ILE A 33 -18.18 15.60 -4.64
C ILE A 33 -18.74 16.81 -3.89
N ARG A 34 -19.32 16.57 -2.71
CA ARG A 34 -19.75 17.61 -1.79
C ARG A 34 -18.79 17.68 -0.60
N THR A 35 -18.42 18.89 -0.21
CA THR A 35 -17.57 19.17 0.96
C THR A 35 -18.18 20.30 1.78
N SER A 36 -17.95 20.28 3.09
CA SER A 36 -18.31 21.38 4.00
C SER A 36 -17.24 22.48 4.07
N VAL A 37 -16.09 22.28 3.43
CA VAL A 37 -14.99 23.26 3.38
C VAL A 37 -15.34 24.38 2.40
N SER A 38 -14.99 25.62 2.76
CA SER A 38 -15.30 26.78 1.92
C SER A 38 -14.49 26.79 0.61
N PRO A 39 -15.01 27.37 -0.49
CA PRO A 39 -14.26 27.49 -1.74
C PRO A 39 -12.97 28.31 -1.64
N ALA A 40 -12.90 29.23 -0.66
CA ALA A 40 -11.71 30.04 -0.39
C ALA A 40 -10.57 29.20 0.20
N GLU A 41 -10.89 28.18 1.00
CA GLU A 41 -9.92 27.28 1.61
C GLU A 41 -9.58 26.10 0.69
N LEU A 42 -10.57 25.59 -0.05
CA LEU A 42 -10.40 24.42 -0.92
C LEU A 42 -11.21 24.58 -2.21
N GLY A 43 -10.51 25.01 -3.27
CA GLY A 43 -11.08 25.08 -4.61
C GLY A 43 -11.53 23.71 -5.14
N ALA A 44 -12.41 23.71 -6.13
CA ALA A 44 -13.06 22.51 -6.67
C ALA A 44 -12.06 21.40 -7.04
N ASP A 45 -11.02 21.71 -7.83
CA ASP A 45 -10.04 20.70 -8.23
C ASP A 45 -9.25 20.12 -7.04
N ALA A 46 -8.95 20.96 -6.04
CA ALA A 46 -8.26 20.54 -4.84
C ALA A 46 -9.16 19.61 -3.99
N ALA A 47 -10.46 19.87 -3.94
CA ALA A 47 -11.43 18.98 -3.31
C ALA A 47 -11.50 17.61 -4.02
N VAL A 48 -11.52 17.58 -5.36
CA VAL A 48 -11.45 16.32 -6.13
C VAL A 48 -10.14 15.58 -5.86
N ARG A 49 -9.00 16.28 -5.83
CA ARG A 49 -7.69 15.68 -5.50
C ARG A 49 -7.67 15.09 -4.09
N ALA A 50 -8.20 15.81 -3.11
CA ALA A 50 -8.30 15.34 -1.73
C ALA A 50 -9.17 14.08 -1.63
N TYR A 51 -10.32 14.08 -2.30
CA TYR A 51 -11.19 12.90 -2.35
C TYR A 51 -10.47 11.70 -2.98
N LYS A 52 -9.79 11.89 -4.13
CA LYS A 52 -9.05 10.81 -4.80
C LYS A 52 -7.90 10.23 -3.95
N ARG A 53 -7.31 11.01 -3.03
CA ARG A 53 -6.29 10.51 -2.09
C ARG A 53 -6.85 9.47 -1.11
N LEU A 54 -8.18 9.38 -0.93
CA LEU A 54 -8.81 8.33 -0.14
C LEU A 54 -8.48 6.92 -0.67
N SER A 55 -8.25 6.78 -1.98
CA SER A 55 -7.77 5.52 -2.57
C SER A 55 -6.43 5.03 -1.97
N ALA A 56 -5.59 5.94 -1.47
CA ALA A 56 -4.36 5.55 -0.76
C ALA A 56 -4.67 4.92 0.60
N VAL A 57 -5.70 5.42 1.29
CA VAL A 57 -6.21 4.86 2.54
C VAL A 57 -6.82 3.48 2.29
N GLU A 58 -7.62 3.33 1.25
CA GLU A 58 -8.17 2.02 0.85
C GLU A 58 -7.06 1.01 0.50
N ARG A 59 -6.01 1.48 -0.19
CA ARG A 59 -4.83 0.65 -0.47
C ARG A 59 -4.13 0.22 0.82
N ALA A 60 -3.97 1.13 1.79
CA ALA A 60 -3.45 0.78 3.11
C ALA A 60 -4.31 -0.29 3.80
N PHE A 61 -5.64 -0.13 3.79
CA PHE A 61 -6.56 -1.13 4.32
C PHE A 61 -6.49 -2.47 3.59
N ARG A 62 -6.24 -2.48 2.27
CA ARG A 62 -6.03 -3.72 1.51
C ARG A 62 -4.72 -4.42 1.88
N SER A 63 -3.62 -3.66 2.03
CA SER A 63 -2.33 -4.18 2.51
C SER A 63 -2.45 -4.79 3.91
N PHE A 64 -3.21 -4.14 4.81
CA PHE A 64 -3.53 -4.67 6.14
C PHE A 64 -4.27 -6.01 6.09
N LYS A 65 -5.26 -6.13 5.22
CA LYS A 65 -6.18 -7.27 5.22
C LYS A 65 -5.63 -8.52 4.54
N ALA A 66 -4.97 -8.38 3.39
CA ALA A 66 -4.85 -9.52 2.47
C ALA A 66 -3.41 -9.89 2.06
N VAL A 67 -2.51 -8.91 1.90
CA VAL A 67 -1.30 -9.15 1.09
C VAL A 67 -0.04 -9.28 1.93
N ASP A 68 0.19 -8.36 2.87
CA ASP A 68 1.51 -8.25 3.53
C ASP A 68 1.44 -8.41 5.05
N LEU A 69 0.40 -7.86 5.72
CA LEU A 69 0.33 -7.83 7.18
C LEU A 69 -0.69 -8.79 7.82
N LYS A 70 -1.59 -9.39 7.03
CA LYS A 70 -2.55 -10.44 7.44
C LYS A 70 -3.23 -10.15 8.79
N ILE A 71 -3.87 -8.98 8.93
CA ILE A 71 -4.67 -8.64 10.12
C ILE A 71 -5.84 -9.62 10.38
N GLN A 72 -6.16 -10.46 9.41
CA GLN A 72 -7.06 -11.60 9.54
C GLN A 72 -6.30 -12.84 8.99
N PRO A 73 -6.27 -13.98 9.71
CA PRO A 73 -7.29 -14.49 10.62
C PRO A 73 -6.76 -14.72 12.04
N ILE A 74 -6.39 -13.67 12.78
CA ILE A 74 -5.96 -13.80 14.18
C ILE A 74 -7.13 -13.42 15.11
N TYR A 75 -7.73 -14.42 15.76
CA TYR A 75 -8.86 -14.23 16.67
C TYR A 75 -8.38 -13.96 18.10
N HIS A 76 -8.16 -12.69 18.43
CA HIS A 76 -7.86 -12.28 19.81
C HIS A 76 -9.13 -12.28 20.68
N ARG A 77 -9.05 -12.88 21.87
CA ARG A 77 -10.16 -12.95 22.84
C ARG A 77 -10.16 -11.83 23.89
N LEU A 78 -9.01 -11.20 24.13
CA LEU A 78 -8.84 -10.12 25.11
C LEU A 78 -8.74 -8.77 24.39
N ALA A 79 -9.44 -7.76 24.91
CA ALA A 79 -9.49 -6.43 24.31
C ALA A 79 -8.09 -5.82 24.11
N ASP A 80 -7.18 -5.97 25.07
CA ASP A 80 -5.83 -5.41 24.96
C ASP A 80 -4.98 -6.09 23.89
N ARG A 81 -5.21 -7.39 23.65
CA ARG A 81 -4.53 -8.11 22.56
C ARG A 81 -5.02 -7.64 21.19
N VAL A 82 -6.32 -7.33 21.07
CA VAL A 82 -6.87 -6.71 19.86
C VAL A 82 -6.21 -5.35 19.60
N ARG A 83 -6.16 -4.48 20.61
CA ARG A 83 -5.53 -3.15 20.50
C ARG A 83 -4.06 -3.25 20.11
N ALA A 84 -3.30 -4.11 20.79
CA ALA A 84 -1.88 -4.32 20.50
C ALA A 84 -1.65 -4.86 19.08
N HIS A 85 -2.48 -5.80 18.61
CA HIS A 85 -2.37 -6.33 17.25
C HIS A 85 -2.63 -5.26 16.18
N VAL A 86 -3.69 -4.47 16.34
CA VAL A 86 -3.99 -3.36 15.42
C VAL A 86 -2.84 -2.35 15.39
N LEU A 87 -2.26 -2.01 16.55
CA LEU A 87 -1.11 -1.12 16.64
C LEU A 87 0.11 -1.69 15.91
N LEU A 88 0.48 -2.95 16.18
CA LEU A 88 1.60 -3.61 15.52
C LEU A 88 1.40 -3.69 14.01
N CYS A 89 0.18 -3.97 13.55
CA CYS A 89 -0.13 -3.93 12.14
C CYS A 89 0.10 -2.52 11.60
N MET A 90 -0.46 -1.48 12.22
CA MET A 90 -0.25 -0.09 11.75
C MET A 90 1.23 0.28 11.66
N LEU A 91 2.03 -0.10 12.64
CA LEU A 91 3.48 0.14 12.63
C LEU A 91 4.18 -0.62 11.51
N ALA A 92 3.88 -1.91 11.32
CA ALA A 92 4.48 -2.70 10.26
C ALA A 92 4.11 -2.16 8.86
N TYR A 93 2.90 -1.64 8.66
CA TYR A 93 2.51 -1.00 7.41
C TYR A 93 3.26 0.31 7.19
N TYR A 94 3.45 1.09 8.25
CA TYR A 94 4.22 2.32 8.17
C TYR A 94 5.67 2.04 7.74
N VAL A 95 6.29 1.01 8.32
CA VAL A 95 7.62 0.54 7.91
C VAL A 95 7.61 0.08 6.46
N GLU A 96 6.66 -0.77 6.07
CA GLU A 96 6.53 -1.24 4.69
C GLU A 96 6.37 -0.08 3.69
N TRP A 97 5.55 0.93 4.02
CA TRP A 97 5.33 2.10 3.16
C TRP A 97 6.64 2.86 2.91
N HIS A 98 7.42 3.10 3.95
CA HIS A 98 8.74 3.72 3.84
C HIS A 98 9.72 2.85 3.04
N MET A 99 9.74 1.55 3.34
CA MET A 99 10.60 0.60 2.63
C MET A 99 10.29 0.55 1.14
N ARG A 100 9.00 0.45 0.75
CA ARG A 100 8.59 0.43 -0.66
C ARG A 100 9.00 1.71 -1.38
N ARG A 101 8.88 2.85 -0.72
CA ARG A 101 9.29 4.14 -1.29
C ARG A 101 10.81 4.21 -1.50
N ALA A 102 11.60 3.77 -0.53
CA ALA A 102 13.06 3.73 -0.64
C ALA A 102 13.55 2.68 -1.66
N LEU A 103 12.90 1.52 -1.68
CA LEU A 103 13.23 0.38 -2.54
C LEU A 103 12.58 0.47 -3.93
N ALA A 104 11.79 1.51 -4.22
CA ALA A 104 11.11 1.70 -5.49
C ALA A 104 12.02 1.50 -6.73
N PRO A 105 13.33 1.88 -6.71
CA PRO A 105 14.23 1.55 -7.81
C PRO A 105 14.37 0.05 -8.11
N LEU A 106 14.28 -0.82 -7.10
CA LEU A 106 14.38 -2.29 -7.23
C LEU A 106 13.02 -2.98 -7.45
N LEU A 107 11.92 -2.30 -7.12
CA LEU A 107 10.57 -2.85 -7.17
C LEU A 107 9.86 -2.54 -8.50
N PHE A 108 8.72 -3.20 -8.74
CA PHE A 108 7.75 -2.81 -9.78
C PHE A 108 7.02 -1.49 -9.48
N ASP A 109 7.46 -0.76 -8.47
CA ASP A 109 6.96 0.57 -8.13
C ASP A 109 7.61 1.64 -9.02
N ASP A 110 6.82 2.66 -9.33
CA ASP A 110 7.29 3.81 -10.10
C ASP A 110 8.12 4.72 -9.19
N HIS A 111 9.40 4.86 -9.50
CA HIS A 111 10.37 5.63 -8.73
C HIS A 111 10.60 7.04 -9.29
N ALA A 112 10.02 7.36 -10.45
CA ALA A 112 10.12 8.66 -11.10
C ALA A 112 8.77 9.04 -11.74
N PRO A 113 7.68 9.08 -10.95
CA PRO A 113 6.36 9.34 -11.50
C PRO A 113 6.30 10.72 -12.18
N PRO A 114 5.59 10.86 -13.30
CA PRO A 114 5.43 12.17 -13.95
C PRO A 114 4.67 13.14 -13.05
N PRO A 115 4.79 14.46 -13.28
CA PRO A 115 4.04 15.45 -12.54
C PRO A 115 2.54 15.17 -12.63
N ALA A 116 1.82 15.47 -11.54
CA ALA A 116 0.38 15.28 -11.49
C ALA A 116 -0.30 16.05 -12.63
N PRO A 117 -1.32 15.47 -13.29
CA PRO A 117 -2.04 16.16 -14.35
C PRO A 117 -2.72 17.42 -13.80
N GLN A 118 -2.83 18.46 -14.63
CA GLN A 118 -3.54 19.70 -14.27
C GLN A 118 -4.98 19.41 -13.87
N SER A 119 -5.67 18.61 -14.69
CA SER A 119 -7.02 18.13 -14.38
C SER A 119 -6.99 17.00 -13.34
N PRO A 120 -7.74 17.12 -12.24
CA PRO A 120 -7.79 16.10 -11.19
C PRO A 120 -8.48 14.81 -11.66
N VAL A 121 -9.26 14.86 -12.74
CA VAL A 121 -9.99 13.73 -13.31
C VAL A 121 -9.26 13.01 -14.43
N ALA A 122 -8.19 13.59 -14.96
CA ALA A 122 -7.38 12.95 -15.99
C ALA A 122 -6.77 11.63 -15.50
N SER A 123 -6.62 10.68 -16.42
CA SER A 123 -5.99 9.38 -16.15
C SER A 123 -4.54 9.55 -15.73
N ALA A 124 -4.12 8.77 -14.72
CA ALA A 124 -2.73 8.72 -14.29
C ALA A 124 -1.86 8.09 -15.39
N ARG A 125 -0.66 8.64 -15.59
CA ARG A 125 0.35 8.11 -16.52
C ARG A 125 1.51 7.51 -15.73
N ARG A 126 2.06 6.40 -16.21
CA ARG A 126 3.27 5.80 -15.65
C ARG A 126 4.51 6.49 -16.24
N SER A 127 5.62 6.46 -15.51
CA SER A 127 6.90 6.90 -16.05
C SER A 127 7.44 5.91 -17.09
N ALA A 128 8.32 6.38 -17.97
CA ALA A 128 9.01 5.51 -18.93
C ALA A 128 9.78 4.38 -18.23
N ALA A 129 10.36 4.66 -17.06
CA ALA A 129 11.06 3.66 -16.26
C ALA A 129 10.11 2.59 -15.70
N ALA A 130 8.92 2.98 -15.23
CA ALA A 130 7.91 2.03 -14.78
C ALA A 130 7.35 1.17 -15.93
N GLU A 131 7.17 1.75 -17.11
CA GLU A 131 6.78 1.01 -18.32
C GLU A 131 7.86 0.01 -18.75
N ALA A 132 9.14 0.42 -18.73
CA ALA A 132 10.27 -0.46 -19.01
C ALA A 132 10.33 -1.65 -18.04
N LYS A 133 10.22 -1.39 -16.73
CA LYS A 133 10.15 -2.44 -15.71
C LYS A 133 8.99 -3.41 -15.95
N ALA A 134 7.80 -2.89 -16.27
CA ALA A 134 6.63 -3.72 -16.53
C ALA A 134 6.79 -4.60 -17.79
N ARG A 135 7.41 -4.05 -18.85
CA ARG A 135 7.63 -4.75 -20.12
C ARG A 135 8.73 -5.81 -20.02
N HIS A 136 9.90 -5.43 -19.50
CA HIS A 136 11.10 -6.26 -19.54
C HIS A 136 11.31 -7.09 -18.27
N LYS A 137 10.67 -6.71 -17.16
CA LYS A 137 10.88 -7.32 -15.83
C LYS A 137 12.35 -7.34 -15.39
N GLN A 138 13.15 -6.44 -15.94
CA GLN A 138 14.57 -6.25 -15.65
C GLN A 138 14.86 -4.78 -15.33
N LEU A 139 15.86 -4.57 -14.48
CA LEU A 139 16.47 -3.28 -14.20
C LEU A 139 17.49 -2.94 -15.29
N GLU A 140 18.01 -1.71 -15.27
CA GLU A 140 18.97 -1.21 -16.27
C GLU A 140 20.29 -2.01 -16.28
N ASP A 141 20.66 -2.63 -15.16
CA ASP A 141 21.84 -3.48 -15.02
C ASP A 141 21.58 -4.96 -15.43
N GLY A 142 20.41 -5.26 -16.01
CA GLY A 142 20.01 -6.60 -16.42
C GLY A 142 19.51 -7.50 -15.29
N THR A 143 19.54 -7.04 -14.03
CA THR A 143 19.03 -7.84 -12.91
C THR A 143 17.49 -7.87 -12.90
N PRO A 144 16.84 -8.94 -12.41
CA PRO A 144 15.39 -9.01 -12.37
C PRO A 144 14.76 -7.98 -11.41
N VAL A 145 13.70 -7.30 -11.87
CA VAL A 145 12.87 -6.44 -11.00
C VAL A 145 12.20 -7.31 -9.95
N GLN A 146 12.17 -6.83 -8.71
CA GLN A 146 11.63 -7.58 -7.58
C GLN A 146 10.18 -7.21 -7.26
N SER A 147 9.43 -8.18 -6.76
CA SER A 147 8.27 -7.87 -5.92
C SER A 147 8.77 -7.56 -4.49
N PHE A 148 8.00 -6.79 -3.72
CA PHE A 148 8.38 -6.51 -2.33
C PHE A 148 8.54 -7.80 -1.51
N GLN A 149 7.66 -8.78 -1.71
CA GLN A 149 7.73 -10.07 -1.02
C GLN A 149 8.94 -10.92 -1.44
N THR A 150 9.29 -10.93 -2.73
CA THR A 150 10.47 -11.65 -3.22
C THR A 150 11.74 -11.02 -2.65
N LEU A 151 11.80 -9.69 -2.63
CA LEU A 151 12.93 -8.96 -2.04
C LEU A 151 13.03 -9.23 -0.53
N LEU A 152 11.92 -9.20 0.21
CA LEU A 152 11.93 -9.54 1.63
C LEU A 152 12.39 -10.98 1.89
N LYS A 153 11.99 -11.95 1.05
CA LYS A 153 12.47 -13.34 1.15
C LYS A 153 13.98 -13.44 0.91
N ASP A 154 14.50 -12.70 -0.07
CA ASP A 154 15.93 -12.64 -0.34
C ASP A 154 16.69 -12.00 0.83
N LEU A 155 16.22 -10.86 1.35
CA LEU A 155 16.80 -10.20 2.52
C LEU A 155 16.80 -11.09 3.77
N ALA A 156 15.76 -11.91 3.94
CA ALA A 156 15.63 -12.84 5.07
C ALA A 156 16.66 -13.99 5.06
N THR A 157 17.44 -14.16 3.98
CA THR A 157 18.52 -15.16 3.93
C THR A 157 19.78 -14.70 4.68
N LEU A 158 19.86 -13.44 5.10
CA LEU A 158 20.92 -12.95 5.96
C LEU A 158 20.75 -13.45 7.40
N ALA A 159 21.77 -14.15 7.89
CA ALA A 159 21.77 -14.75 9.21
C ALA A 159 23.06 -14.42 9.98
N LYS A 160 22.91 -14.36 11.31
CA LYS A 160 24.03 -14.38 12.25
C LYS A 160 24.20 -15.81 12.76
N ASN A 161 25.24 -16.49 12.29
CA ASN A 161 25.53 -17.88 12.61
C ASN A 161 26.52 -17.98 13.76
N ARG A 162 26.20 -18.72 14.82
CA ARG A 162 27.14 -19.06 15.88
C ARG A 162 27.90 -20.32 15.46
N VAL A 163 29.19 -20.18 15.16
CA VAL A 163 30.04 -21.29 14.72
C VAL A 163 30.91 -21.75 15.88
N ARG A 164 31.00 -23.06 16.07
CA ARG A 164 31.94 -23.70 17.00
C ARG A 164 32.76 -24.72 16.21
N SER A 165 34.08 -24.62 16.31
CA SER A 165 34.96 -25.64 15.73
C SER A 165 34.99 -26.89 16.61
N LYS A 166 35.19 -28.05 15.99
CA LYS A 166 35.38 -29.33 16.70
C LYS A 166 36.80 -29.50 17.23
N ALA A 167 37.73 -28.60 16.89
CA ALA A 167 39.08 -28.64 17.44
C ALA A 167 39.05 -28.39 18.96
N ALA A 168 39.89 -29.11 19.69
CA ALA A 168 40.10 -28.86 21.11
C ALA A 168 40.51 -27.38 21.31
N ASP A 169 39.93 -26.73 22.32
CA ASP A 169 40.12 -25.31 22.70
C ASP A 169 39.61 -24.23 21.73
N ALA A 170 38.88 -24.59 20.67
CA ALA A 170 38.28 -23.59 19.80
C ALA A 170 36.98 -23.01 20.40
N GLY A 171 37.05 -21.74 20.85
CA GLY A 171 35.89 -20.97 21.28
C GLY A 171 34.83 -20.79 20.19
N ALA A 172 33.57 -20.57 20.59
CA ALA A 172 32.50 -20.26 19.64
C ALA A 172 32.56 -18.78 19.23
N PHE A 173 32.38 -18.50 17.93
CA PHE A 173 32.36 -17.14 17.38
C PHE A 173 31.13 -16.92 16.50
N ASP A 174 30.82 -15.66 16.24
CA ASP A 174 29.69 -15.28 15.38
C ASP A 174 30.18 -14.98 13.96
N MET A 175 29.48 -15.53 12.96
CA MET A 175 29.74 -15.31 11.54
C MET A 175 28.47 -14.75 10.88
N LEU A 176 28.59 -13.59 10.24
CA LEU A 176 27.50 -12.98 9.47
C LEU A 176 27.55 -13.46 8.02
N THR A 177 26.40 -13.77 7.43
CA THR A 177 26.30 -14.05 5.99
C THR A 177 26.79 -12.84 5.18
N THR A 178 27.65 -13.07 4.18
CA THR A 178 28.07 -12.03 3.23
C THR A 178 26.89 -11.64 2.35
N PRO A 179 26.44 -10.37 2.35
CA PRO A 179 25.28 -9.98 1.55
C PRO A 179 25.54 -10.06 0.04
N THR A 180 24.56 -10.54 -0.72
CA THR A 180 24.59 -10.55 -2.19
C THR A 180 24.56 -9.11 -2.75
N PRO A 181 24.96 -8.87 -4.03
CA PRO A 181 24.88 -7.53 -4.62
C PRO A 181 23.49 -6.90 -4.54
N LEU A 182 22.43 -7.69 -4.70
CA LEU A 182 21.04 -7.23 -4.55
C LEU A 182 20.74 -6.78 -3.12
N GLN A 183 21.14 -7.58 -2.12
CA GLN A 183 20.95 -7.25 -0.71
C GLN A 183 21.72 -5.99 -0.33
N GLN A 184 22.99 -5.86 -0.77
CA GLN A 184 23.80 -4.66 -0.54
C GLN A 184 23.11 -3.41 -1.10
N ARG A 185 22.59 -3.48 -2.33
CA ARG A 185 21.87 -2.37 -2.95
C ARG A 185 20.58 -2.03 -2.20
N ALA A 186 19.84 -3.03 -1.75
CA ALA A 186 18.64 -2.82 -0.94
C ALA A 186 18.95 -2.11 0.38
N PHE A 187 20.00 -2.55 1.10
CA PHE A 187 20.42 -1.89 2.34
C PHE A 187 20.96 -0.47 2.13
N ALA A 188 21.69 -0.24 1.03
CA ALA A 188 22.14 1.09 0.66
C ALA A 188 20.96 2.04 0.41
N LEU A 189 19.92 1.59 -0.31
CA LEU A 189 18.69 2.37 -0.52
C LEU A 189 17.92 2.63 0.77
N LEU A 190 17.93 1.67 1.70
CA LEU A 190 17.29 1.82 3.02
C LEU A 190 18.12 2.67 4.00
N GLY A 191 19.38 2.96 3.70
CA GLY A 191 20.28 3.70 4.59
C GLY A 191 20.63 2.96 5.88
N VAL A 192 20.61 1.62 5.87
CA VAL A 192 20.93 0.79 7.04
C VAL A 192 22.07 -0.18 6.74
N SER A 193 22.89 -0.48 7.75
CA SER A 193 23.97 -1.46 7.63
C SER A 193 23.50 -2.84 8.10
N PRO A 194 23.69 -3.92 7.32
CA PRO A 194 23.45 -5.28 7.79
C PRO A 194 24.53 -5.78 8.76
N ARG A 195 25.66 -5.07 8.85
CA ARG A 195 26.69 -5.37 9.85
C ARG A 195 26.30 -4.68 11.15
N LEU A 196 25.96 -5.48 12.16
CA LEU A 196 25.89 -5.01 13.53
C LEU A 196 27.27 -4.50 13.90
N GLU A 197 27.46 -3.18 13.95
CA GLU A 197 28.62 -2.60 14.59
C GLU A 197 28.62 -3.09 16.04
N ARG A 198 29.75 -3.63 16.50
CA ARG A 198 29.88 -4.06 17.90
C ARG A 198 29.79 -2.81 18.76
N VAL A 199 28.67 -2.65 19.46
CA VAL A 199 28.55 -1.74 20.62
C VAL A 199 29.28 -2.36 21.80
#